data_AF-A0A820SSI4-F1
#
_entry.id   AF-A0A820SSI4-F1
#
_cell.length_a   1.000
_cell.length_b   1.000
_cell.length_c   1.000
_cell.angle_alpha   90.00
_cell.angle_beta   90.00
_cell.angle_gamma   90.00
#
_symmetry.space_group_name_H-M   'P 1'
#
loop_
_entity.id
_entity.type
_entity.pdbx_description
1 polymer ?
#
loop_
_entity_poly.entity_id
_entity_poly.type
_entity_poly.pdbx_seq_one_letter_code
_entity_poly.pdbx_strand_id
1 'polypeptide(L)'
;AVYRQPGENQKQLAIEDFLHDIGAISIISTSSQSGGHVGRIVSRTWQIADKMKAITGYLSEDTENANDNNRVRRYIAKYTINPALVHGCAHVIGSIEQHKMADLVLWQPM
;
A
#
# COMPACT_ATOMS: atom_id res chain seq x y z
N ALA A 1 12.27 11.61 26.40
CA ALA A 1 11.56 10.41 25.93
C ALA A 1 10.17 10.44 26.53
N VAL A 2 9.13 10.70 25.71
CA VAL A 2 7.74 10.69 26.18
C VAL A 2 7.38 9.24 26.48
N TYR A 3 7.01 8.95 27.72
CA TYR A 3 6.57 7.63 28.17
C TYR A 3 5.26 7.29 27.44
N ARG A 4 5.31 6.36 26.47
CA ARG A 4 4.17 6.00 25.61
C ARG A 4 3.44 4.81 26.22
N GLN A 5 2.11 4.88 26.33
CA GLN A 5 1.31 3.91 27.07
C GLN A 5 1.19 2.58 26.28
N PRO A 6 1.27 1.40 26.92
CA PRO A 6 1.05 0.12 26.26
C PRO A 6 -0.36 0.06 25.64
N GLY A 7 -0.46 -0.11 24.32
CA GLY A 7 -1.72 -0.16 23.57
C GLY A 7 -1.98 1.04 22.64
N GLU A 8 -1.25 2.15 22.79
CA GLU A 8 -1.32 3.28 21.85
C GLU A 8 -0.87 2.89 20.45
N ASN A 9 0.19 2.07 20.34
CA ASN A 9 0.68 1.58 19.06
C ASN A 9 -0.39 0.76 18.31
N GLN A 10 -1.18 -0.06 19.02
CA GLN A 10 -2.18 -0.91 18.37
C GLN A 10 -3.35 -0.09 17.83
N LYS A 11 -3.79 0.94 18.57
CA LYS A 11 -4.81 1.90 18.10
C LYS A 11 -4.29 2.73 16.93
N GLN A 12 -3.06 3.22 17.02
CA GLN A 12 -2.44 4.02 15.96
C GLN A 12 -2.26 3.19 14.67
N LEU A 13 -1.81 1.94 14.78
CA LEU A 13 -1.70 1.01 13.65
C LEU A 13 -3.07 0.74 13.00
N ALA A 14 -4.13 0.60 13.80
CA ALA A 14 -5.49 0.44 13.27
C ALA A 14 -5.99 1.68 12.51
N ILE A 15 -5.64 2.89 12.98
CA ILE A 15 -5.96 4.15 12.31
C ILE A 15 -5.15 4.31 11.02
N GLU A 16 -3.85 4.02 11.06
CA GLU A 16 -2.96 4.10 9.89
C GLU A 16 -3.44 3.18 8.75
N ASP A 17 -3.79 1.93 9.08
CA ASP A 17 -4.32 0.97 8.11
C ASP A 17 -5.62 1.49 7.47
N PHE A 18 -6.53 2.07 8.26
CA PHE A 18 -7.76 2.68 7.75
C PHE A 18 -7.48 3.88 6.86
N LEU A 19 -6.54 4.77 7.24
CA LEU A 19 -6.14 5.91 6.42
C LEU A 19 -5.51 5.48 5.08
N HIS A 20 -4.82 4.34 5.05
CA HIS A 20 -4.39 3.74 3.80
C HIS A 20 -5.57 3.25 2.94
N ASP A 21 -6.55 2.59 3.54
CA ASP A 21 -7.70 2.01 2.82
C ASP A 21 -8.56 3.09 2.18
N ILE A 22 -8.85 4.19 2.88
CA ILE A 22 -9.59 5.34 2.33
C ILE A 22 -8.76 6.17 1.33
N GLY A 23 -7.46 5.92 1.22
CA GLY A 23 -6.57 6.62 0.29
C GLY A 23 -5.97 7.93 0.82
N ALA A 24 -6.17 8.27 2.10
CA ALA A 24 -5.59 9.48 2.70
C ALA A 24 -4.07 9.41 2.84
N ILE A 25 -3.51 8.21 3.05
CA ILE A 25 -2.06 7.97 2.98
C ILE A 25 -1.69 7.28 1.67
N SER A 26 -0.95 8.00 0.83
CA SER A 26 -0.70 7.64 -0.58
C SER A 26 0.51 6.73 -0.80
N ILE A 27 1.41 6.56 0.17
CA ILE A 27 2.65 5.78 0.02
C ILE A 27 2.83 4.86 1.22
N ILE A 28 3.23 3.61 0.96
CA ILE A 28 3.73 2.68 1.97
C ILE A 28 5.23 2.52 1.75
N SER A 29 6.02 2.80 2.78
CA SER A 29 7.48 2.70 2.75
C SER A 29 8.02 1.98 3.99
N THR A 30 9.31 1.62 3.97
CA THR A 30 10.01 1.06 5.14
C THR A 30 11.26 1.87 5.46
N SER A 31 11.50 2.15 6.74
CA SER A 31 12.79 2.61 7.24
C SER A 31 13.77 1.43 7.35
N SER A 32 14.39 1.04 6.24
CA SER A 32 15.19 -0.20 6.07
C SER A 32 16.32 -0.42 7.09
N GLN A 33 16.74 0.60 7.84
CA GLN A 33 17.79 0.50 8.87
C GLN A 33 17.37 1.06 10.24
N SER A 34 16.08 1.39 10.42
CA SER A 34 15.54 1.89 11.69
C SER A 34 14.25 1.15 12.04
N GLY A 35 14.37 -0.18 12.19
CA GLY A 35 13.28 -1.08 12.57
C GLY A 35 12.35 -1.53 11.41
N GLY A 36 12.53 -1.00 10.20
CA GLY A 36 11.83 -1.46 9.00
C GLY A 36 12.53 -2.64 8.33
N HIS A 37 11.77 -3.51 7.68
CA HIS A 37 12.30 -4.65 6.92
C HIS A 37 12.14 -4.37 5.43
N VAL A 38 13.24 -4.12 4.73
CA VAL A 38 13.24 -3.71 3.30
C VAL A 38 12.47 -4.68 2.40
N GLY A 39 12.54 -6.00 2.69
CA GLY A 39 11.86 -7.03 1.91
C GLY A 39 10.35 -7.17 2.16
N ARG A 40 9.74 -6.38 3.06
CA ARG A 40 8.34 -6.55 3.48
C ARG A 40 7.36 -5.54 2.89
N ILE A 41 7.80 -4.54 2.10
CA ILE A 41 6.91 -3.50 1.56
C ILE A 41 5.74 -4.13 0.78
N VAL A 42 6.03 -5.01 -0.17
CA VAL A 42 5.02 -5.65 -1.01
C VAL A 42 4.09 -6.52 -0.15
N SER A 43 4.64 -7.45 0.63
CA SER A 43 3.83 -8.33 1.47
C SER A 43 2.97 -7.58 2.49
N ARG A 44 3.52 -6.53 3.13
CA ARG A 44 2.81 -5.75 4.15
C ARG A 44 1.68 -4.95 3.52
N THR A 45 1.90 -4.40 2.33
CA THR A 45 0.86 -3.68 1.58
C THR A 45 -0.36 -4.58 1.35
N TRP A 46 -0.15 -5.80 0.88
CA TRP A 46 -1.24 -6.76 0.63
C TRP A 46 -1.87 -7.29 1.93
N GLN A 47 -1.10 -7.49 2.99
CA GLN A 47 -1.63 -7.83 4.32
C GLN A 47 -2.56 -6.74 4.88
N ILE A 48 -2.22 -5.46 4.67
CA ILE A 48 -3.08 -4.35 5.07
C ILE A 48 -4.36 -4.35 4.21
N ALA A 49 -4.24 -4.53 2.88
CA ALA A 49 -5.40 -4.58 2.00
C ALA A 49 -6.39 -5.69 2.39
N ASP A 50 -5.89 -6.90 2.67
CA ASP A 50 -6.68 -8.05 3.12
C ASP A 50 -7.35 -7.78 4.49
N LYS A 51 -6.58 -7.29 5.46
CA LYS A 51 -7.10 -6.90 6.77
C LYS A 51 -8.20 -5.85 6.65
N MET A 52 -8.02 -4.85 5.80
CA MET A 52 -9.01 -3.79 5.61
C MET A 52 -10.27 -4.31 4.93
N LYS A 53 -10.15 -5.20 3.93
CA LYS A 53 -11.30 -5.90 3.36
C LYS A 53 -12.12 -6.63 4.43
N ALA A 54 -11.46 -7.35 5.32
CA ALA A 54 -12.14 -8.07 6.40
C ALA A 54 -12.87 -7.15 7.40
N ILE A 55 -12.39 -5.91 7.58
CA ILE A 55 -12.94 -4.95 8.55
C ILE A 55 -13.99 -4.02 7.92
N THR A 56 -13.72 -3.46 6.75
CA THR A 56 -14.55 -2.42 6.11
C THR A 56 -15.46 -2.97 5.02
N GLY A 57 -15.25 -4.22 4.58
CA GLY A 57 -15.99 -4.82 3.46
C GLY A 57 -15.48 -4.32 2.11
N TYR A 58 -16.35 -4.35 1.10
CA TYR A 58 -16.03 -3.80 -0.23
C TYR A 58 -15.91 -2.27 -0.18
N LEU A 59 -15.02 -1.72 -1.00
CA LEU A 59 -15.06 -0.30 -1.28
C LEU A 59 -16.36 0.05 -2.00
N SER A 60 -16.84 1.28 -1.85
CA SER A 60 -18.05 1.75 -2.52
C SER A 60 -18.01 1.51 -4.03
N GLU A 61 -16.84 1.75 -4.65
CA GLU A 61 -16.52 1.59 -6.06
C GLU A 61 -16.48 0.12 -6.53
N ASP A 62 -16.38 -0.81 -5.60
CA ASP A 62 -16.22 -2.26 -5.83
C ASP A 62 -17.52 -3.04 -5.54
N THR A 63 -18.50 -2.41 -4.88
CA THR A 63 -19.72 -3.05 -4.37
C THR A 63 -20.58 -3.69 -5.46
N GLU A 64 -20.77 -2.99 -6.59
CA GLU A 64 -21.63 -3.46 -7.68
C GLU A 64 -21.06 -4.70 -8.40
N ASN A 65 -19.74 -4.80 -8.48
CA ASN A 65 -19.06 -5.84 -9.27
C ASN A 65 -18.53 -6.99 -8.42
N ALA A 66 -18.77 -6.96 -7.10
CA ALA A 66 -18.35 -7.98 -6.12
C ALA A 66 -16.89 -8.46 -6.30
N ASN A 67 -15.98 -7.52 -6.56
CA ASN A 67 -14.54 -7.78 -6.69
C ASN A 67 -13.74 -6.71 -5.95
N ASP A 68 -12.42 -6.88 -5.85
CA ASP A 68 -11.55 -5.95 -5.11
C ASP A 68 -10.69 -5.09 -6.04
N ASN A 69 -11.09 -4.90 -7.30
CA ASN A 69 -10.22 -4.29 -8.30
C ASN A 69 -9.81 -2.87 -7.93
N ASN A 70 -10.71 -2.04 -7.40
CA ASN A 70 -10.36 -0.69 -6.99
C ASN A 70 -9.47 -0.69 -5.74
N ARG A 71 -9.72 -1.59 -4.77
CA ARG A 71 -8.80 -1.76 -3.64
C ARG A 71 -7.41 -2.21 -4.11
N VAL A 72 -7.32 -3.20 -4.99
CA VAL A 72 -6.07 -3.71 -5.56
C VAL A 72 -5.29 -2.59 -6.27
N ARG A 73 -5.96 -1.81 -7.12
CA ARG A 73 -5.36 -0.65 -7.80
C ARG A 73 -4.89 0.42 -6.81
N ARG A 74 -5.69 0.71 -5.77
CA ARG A 74 -5.34 1.68 -4.71
C ARG A 74 -4.09 1.25 -3.96
N TYR A 75 -3.94 -0.03 -3.64
CA TYR A 75 -2.80 -0.53 -2.86
C TYR A 75 -1.54 -0.74 -3.70
N ILE A 76 -1.63 -1.24 -4.94
CA ILE A 76 -0.46 -1.38 -5.81
C ILE A 76 0.19 -0.03 -6.13
N ALA A 77 -0.62 1.02 -6.27
CA ALA A 77 -0.13 2.38 -6.52
C ALA A 77 0.77 2.90 -5.39
N LYS A 78 0.55 2.48 -4.13
CA LYS A 78 1.26 2.99 -2.94
C LYS A 78 2.74 2.64 -2.91
N TYR A 79 3.19 1.64 -3.66
CA TYR A 79 4.60 1.26 -3.75
C TYR A 79 5.13 1.22 -5.20
N THR A 80 4.34 1.64 -6.18
CA THR A 80 4.74 1.71 -7.60
C THR A 80 4.71 3.16 -8.11
N ILE A 81 3.57 3.61 -8.63
CA ILE A 81 3.46 4.92 -9.29
C ILE A 81 3.51 6.10 -8.30
N ASN A 82 2.95 5.98 -7.09
CA ASN A 82 2.91 7.09 -6.14
C ASN A 82 4.31 7.50 -5.66
N PRO A 83 5.20 6.58 -5.23
CA PRO A 83 6.60 6.94 -4.95
C PRO A 83 7.31 7.53 -6.17
N ALA A 84 7.10 6.96 -7.37
CA ALA A 84 7.75 7.46 -8.58
C ALA A 84 7.32 8.90 -8.91
N LEU A 85 6.05 9.25 -8.70
CA LEU A 85 5.54 10.62 -8.84
C LEU A 85 6.18 11.56 -7.82
N VAL A 86 6.19 11.18 -6.54
CA VAL A 86 6.73 12.00 -5.45
C VAL A 86 8.22 12.29 -5.65
N HIS A 87 8.99 11.34 -6.16
CA HIS A 87 10.42 11.51 -6.40
C HIS A 87 10.77 12.02 -7.81
N GLY A 88 9.78 12.34 -8.66
CA GLY A 88 10.02 12.87 -10.01
C GLY A 88 10.53 11.85 -11.03
N CYS A 89 10.43 10.55 -10.74
CA CYS A 89 10.91 9.45 -11.58
C CYS A 89 9.81 8.79 -12.44
N ALA A 90 8.55 9.26 -12.36
CA ALA A 90 7.40 8.64 -13.04
C ALA A 90 7.48 8.61 -14.57
N HIS A 91 8.35 9.41 -15.17
CA HIS A 91 8.63 9.40 -16.61
C HIS A 91 9.55 8.23 -17.03
N VAL A 92 10.24 7.60 -16.07
CA VAL A 92 11.14 6.46 -16.32
C VAL A 92 10.52 5.16 -15.79
N ILE A 93 9.96 5.16 -14.57
CA ILE A 93 9.50 3.95 -13.86
C ILE A 93 8.17 4.15 -13.15
N GLY A 94 7.65 3.07 -12.54
CA GLY A 94 6.54 3.11 -11.58
C GLY A 94 5.20 2.60 -12.12
N SER A 95 5.08 2.34 -13.42
CA SER A 95 3.88 1.71 -14.01
C SER A 95 4.20 1.02 -15.34
N ILE A 96 3.31 0.14 -15.77
CA ILE A 96 3.40 -0.55 -17.07
C ILE A 96 2.73 0.33 -18.13
N GLU A 97 3.52 1.19 -18.76
CA GLU A 97 3.09 2.13 -19.79
C GLU A 97 4.13 2.15 -20.93
N GLN A 98 3.69 2.53 -22.14
CA GLN A 98 4.60 2.69 -23.26
C GLN A 98 5.67 3.75 -22.94
N HIS A 99 6.88 3.54 -23.48
CA HIS A 99 8.02 4.45 -23.33
C HIS A 99 8.63 4.56 -21.93
N LYS A 100 8.16 3.78 -20.94
CA LYS A 100 8.83 3.62 -19.65
C LYS A 100 9.85 2.48 -19.67
N MET A 101 10.79 2.50 -18.73
CA MET A 101 11.77 1.43 -18.53
C MET A 101 11.06 0.13 -18.13
N ALA A 102 11.51 -1.00 -18.70
CA ALA A 102 10.95 -2.32 -18.46
C ALA A 102 11.44 -2.94 -17.14
N ASP A 103 11.17 -2.26 -16.01
CA ASP A 103 11.38 -2.80 -14.67
C ASP A 103 10.12 -3.56 -14.22
N LEU A 104 10.10 -4.87 -14.47
CA LEU A 104 8.93 -5.72 -14.38
C LEU A 104 9.13 -6.86 -13.38
N VAL A 105 8.06 -7.18 -12.64
CA VAL A 105 8.03 -8.33 -11.72
C VAL A 105 6.90 -9.27 -12.11
N LEU A 106 7.24 -10.54 -12.31
CA LEU A 106 6.30 -11.61 -12.61
C LEU A 106 5.99 -12.39 -11.33
N TRP A 107 4.71 -12.63 -11.07
CA TRP A 107 4.23 -13.38 -9.92
C TRP A 107 3.40 -14.57 -10.41
N GLN A 108 3.60 -15.74 -9.80
CA GLN A 108 2.72 -16.88 -10.00
C GLN A 108 1.59 -16.79 -8.96
N PRO A 109 0.31 -16.76 -9.40
CA PRO A 109 -0.82 -16.92 -8.48
C PRO A 109 -0.76 -18.29 -7.81
N MET A 110 -1.09 -18.34 -6.52
CA MET A 110 -1.25 -19.60 -5.78
C MET A 110 -2.65 -20.19 -6.00
#